data_AF-A0A8J2TG38-F1
#
_entry.id   AF-A0A8J2TG38-F1
#
_cell.length_a   1.000
_cell.length_b   1.000
_cell.length_c   1.000
_cell.angle_alpha   90.00
_cell.angle_beta   90.00
_cell.angle_gamma   90.00
#
_symmetry.space_group_name_H-M   'P 1'
#
loop_
_entity.id
_entity.type
_entity.pdbx_description
1 polymer ?
#
loop_
_entity_poly.entity_id
_entity_poly.type
_entity_poly.pdbx_seq_one_letter_code
_entity_poly.pdbx_strand_id
1 'polypeptide(L)'
;MVALKRAVRDPSLQATVLNTTPLFYSLGADLSIDRSAHVRAGSSLSWFGDFLAIVQDDANFLVLINPSDLQVNAIVLNTGEDGLREFDDLRGNKKFKLDLEACTTIPTTNGDLLLAFGSGSTSRREQILIVTEQEPNSFILKQASAFYQLLRDGTDFSGSELNIEGVIFYNNHIRLFNRGNGAIRGNLVPINATCELDWNEFNAYLQNINLQPPKIKNICQYDLGELNGLSLSFTDATATKNGIIFSATAENSPDATKDGFVSGSVLGILEDTPRWIELRNLDGSLFTLKVEGVCLSKKSKNRLYLVIDADNPILPCKLCEIEITGEWRV
;
A
#
# COMPACT_ATOMS: atom_id res chain seq x y z
N MET A 1 -21.33 -16.31 8.23
CA MET A 1 -21.57 -15.18 7.32
C MET A 1 -20.52 -14.14 7.61
N VAL A 2 -19.79 -13.70 6.59
CA VAL A 2 -18.81 -12.62 6.69
C VAL A 2 -19.56 -11.29 6.80
N ALA A 3 -19.05 -10.39 7.64
CA ALA A 3 -19.67 -9.08 7.79
C ALA A 3 -19.46 -8.27 6.50
N LEU A 4 -20.53 -7.66 5.98
CA LEU A 4 -20.45 -6.66 4.91
C LEU A 4 -20.77 -5.28 5.50
N LYS A 5 -19.79 -4.39 5.48
CA LYS A 5 -19.96 -3.00 5.91
C LYS A 5 -20.12 -2.10 4.68
N ARG A 6 -21.13 -1.23 4.70
CA ARG A 6 -21.32 -0.22 3.66
C ARG A 6 -20.76 1.11 4.15
N ALA A 7 -19.79 1.64 3.42
CA ALA A 7 -19.25 2.95 3.70
C ALA A 7 -20.21 4.04 3.20
N VAL A 8 -20.23 5.17 3.88
CA VAL A 8 -21.04 6.33 3.48
C VAL A 8 -20.17 7.55 3.32
N ARG A 9 -20.47 8.37 2.30
CA ARG A 9 -19.86 9.68 2.16
C ARG A 9 -20.29 10.57 3.34
N ASP A 10 -19.33 11.16 4.04
CA ASP A 10 -19.57 12.07 5.16
C ASP A 10 -19.09 13.50 4.84
N PRO A 11 -20.00 14.42 4.49
CA PRO A 11 -19.68 15.81 4.19
C PRO A 11 -19.15 16.63 5.38
N SER A 12 -19.22 16.10 6.60
CA SER A 12 -18.64 16.77 7.79
C SER A 12 -17.13 16.58 7.91
N LEU A 13 -16.58 15.60 7.19
CA LEU A 13 -15.14 15.41 7.04
C LEU A 13 -14.62 16.27 5.88
N GLN A 14 -13.35 16.66 5.96
CA GLN A 14 -12.63 17.24 4.83
C GLN A 14 -11.23 16.65 4.77
N ALA A 15 -10.72 16.46 3.55
CA ALA A 15 -9.34 16.11 3.26
C ALA A 15 -8.84 17.03 2.13
N THR A 16 -7.84 17.86 2.43
CA THR A 16 -7.34 18.89 1.52
C THR A 16 -5.86 18.71 1.25
N VAL A 17 -5.47 18.61 -0.01
CA VAL A 17 -4.08 18.61 -0.47
C VAL A 17 -3.48 19.98 -0.26
N LEU A 18 -2.35 20.03 0.43
CA LEU A 18 -1.62 21.26 0.76
C LEU A 18 -0.45 21.48 -0.18
N ASN A 19 0.30 20.40 -0.40
CA ASN A 19 1.51 20.40 -1.20
C ASN A 19 1.68 19.04 -1.88
N THR A 20 2.29 19.04 -3.06
CA THR A 20 2.65 17.83 -3.78
C THR A 20 4.04 18.00 -4.34
N THR A 21 4.96 17.14 -3.92
CA THR A 21 6.38 17.23 -4.29
C THR A 21 6.77 15.99 -5.10
N PRO A 22 7.27 16.15 -6.35
CA PRO A 22 7.83 15.03 -7.09
C PRO A 22 9.10 14.51 -6.42
N LEU A 23 9.25 13.19 -6.37
CA LEU A 23 10.33 12.53 -5.65
C LEU A 23 11.52 12.22 -6.57
N PHE A 24 12.65 12.85 -6.28
CA PHE A 24 13.93 12.61 -6.94
C PHE A 24 14.94 12.10 -5.94
N TYR A 25 15.67 11.04 -6.28
CA TYR A 25 16.75 10.54 -5.43
C TYR A 25 17.81 11.63 -5.27
N SER A 26 18.29 11.82 -4.05
CA SER A 26 19.25 12.88 -3.70
C SER A 26 20.56 12.78 -4.50
N LEU A 27 20.95 11.56 -4.85
CA LEU A 27 22.15 11.26 -5.66
C LEU A 27 21.88 11.20 -7.16
N GLY A 28 20.64 11.46 -7.60
CA GLY A 28 20.20 11.32 -8.98
C GLY A 28 20.20 9.87 -9.46
N ALA A 29 20.27 9.71 -10.79
CA ALA A 29 20.30 8.40 -11.43
C ALA A 29 21.61 7.66 -11.13
N ASP A 30 21.51 6.33 -11.03
CA ASP A 30 22.66 5.44 -10.92
C ASP A 30 22.47 4.26 -11.88
N LEU A 31 23.06 4.39 -13.06
CA LEU A 31 22.97 3.37 -14.11
C LEU A 31 23.68 2.07 -13.74
N SER A 32 24.61 2.10 -12.78
CA SER A 32 25.35 0.88 -12.38
C SER A 32 24.48 -0.11 -11.62
N ILE A 33 23.40 0.36 -11.03
CA ILE A 33 22.42 -0.44 -10.28
C ILE A 33 21.04 -0.46 -10.94
N ASP A 34 20.91 0.07 -12.16
CA ASP A 34 19.64 0.24 -12.89
C ASP A 34 18.62 1.09 -12.11
N ARG A 35 19.03 2.28 -11.67
CA ARG A 35 18.15 3.25 -10.99
C ARG A 35 18.07 4.57 -11.74
N SER A 36 16.85 5.00 -12.02
CA SER A 36 16.48 6.31 -12.57
C SER A 36 16.75 7.43 -11.57
N ALA A 37 16.64 8.68 -12.02
CA ALA A 37 16.84 9.86 -11.15
C ALA A 37 15.65 10.09 -10.19
N HIS A 38 14.47 9.60 -10.56
CA HIS A 38 13.24 9.73 -9.79
C HIS A 38 12.77 8.39 -9.23
N VAL A 39 11.97 8.49 -8.18
CA VAL A 39 11.15 7.38 -7.68
C VAL A 39 10.04 7.16 -8.71
N ARG A 40 9.98 5.95 -9.28
CA ARG A 40 9.14 5.64 -10.46
C ARG A 40 7.70 5.34 -10.10
N ALA A 41 7.49 4.62 -9.01
CA ALA A 41 6.20 4.19 -8.52
C ALA A 41 6.14 4.37 -7.00
N GLY A 42 4.96 4.21 -6.42
CA GLY A 42 4.83 4.19 -4.97
C GLY A 42 3.54 3.54 -4.52
N SER A 43 3.63 2.28 -4.11
CA SER A 43 2.47 1.42 -3.86
C SER A 43 2.01 1.33 -2.40
N SER A 44 2.78 1.86 -1.45
CA SER A 44 2.38 1.96 -0.03
C SER A 44 3.35 2.85 0.74
N LEU A 45 2.91 3.39 1.88
CA LEU A 45 3.67 4.32 2.70
C LEU A 45 3.64 3.96 4.20
N SER A 46 4.81 3.81 4.82
CA SER A 46 4.90 3.60 6.28
C SER A 46 6.04 4.39 6.92
N TRP A 47 5.94 4.68 8.22
CA TRP A 47 7.10 5.19 8.96
C TRP A 47 8.11 4.10 9.21
N PHE A 48 9.40 4.36 9.05
CA PHE A 48 10.48 3.46 9.43
C PHE A 48 11.57 4.28 10.12
N GLY A 49 11.61 4.21 11.46
CA GLY A 49 12.35 5.18 12.28
C GLY A 49 11.82 6.60 12.01
N ASP A 50 12.72 7.52 11.68
CA ASP A 50 12.39 8.91 11.34
C ASP A 50 12.13 9.14 9.85
N PHE A 51 12.14 8.08 9.03
CA PHE A 51 11.93 8.16 7.59
C PHE A 51 10.53 7.70 7.21
N LEU A 52 10.01 8.23 6.10
CA LEU A 52 8.91 7.64 5.37
C LEU A 52 9.47 6.62 4.38
N ALA A 53 9.03 5.37 4.50
CA ALA A 53 9.38 4.27 3.62
C ALA A 53 8.31 4.11 2.54
N ILE A 54 8.72 4.05 1.27
CA ILE A 54 7.86 3.75 0.11
C ILE A 54 8.38 2.50 -0.57
N VAL A 55 7.46 1.59 -0.88
CA VAL A 55 7.71 0.42 -1.73
C VAL A 55 7.22 0.70 -3.15
N GLN A 56 7.87 0.05 -4.11
CA GLN A 56 7.57 0.21 -5.53
C GLN A 56 7.18 -1.14 -6.11
N ASP A 57 6.13 -1.17 -6.91
CA ASP A 57 5.75 -2.33 -7.69
C ASP A 57 6.70 -2.54 -8.88
N ASP A 58 7.15 -1.44 -9.50
CA ASP A 58 7.89 -1.41 -10.76
C ASP A 58 9.42 -1.35 -10.60
N ALA A 59 9.91 -1.24 -9.36
CA ALA A 59 11.35 -1.19 -9.11
C ALA A 59 11.78 -1.88 -7.82
N ASN A 60 12.94 -2.54 -7.86
CA ASN A 60 13.51 -3.26 -6.72
C ASN A 60 14.35 -2.31 -5.83
N PHE A 61 13.70 -1.25 -5.34
CA PHE A 61 14.24 -0.31 -4.37
C PHE A 61 13.22 -0.06 -3.26
N LEU A 62 13.70 0.00 -2.02
CA LEU A 62 12.92 0.55 -0.92
C LEU A 62 13.35 2.01 -0.73
N VAL A 63 12.41 2.94 -0.90
CA VAL A 63 12.70 4.37 -0.85
C VAL A 63 12.56 4.88 0.57
N LEU A 64 13.53 5.65 1.05
CA LEU A 64 13.50 6.32 2.34
C LEU A 64 13.51 7.83 2.13
N ILE A 65 12.48 8.50 2.63
CA ILE A 65 12.34 9.96 2.57
C ILE A 65 12.50 10.51 3.97
N ASN A 66 13.37 11.49 4.14
CA ASN A 66 13.38 12.32 5.34
C ASN A 66 12.34 13.46 5.15
N PRO A 67 11.21 13.46 5.88
CA PRO A 67 10.18 14.46 5.67
C PRO A 67 10.54 15.85 6.23
N SER A 68 11.71 16.02 6.86
CA SER A 68 12.17 17.33 7.33
C SER A 68 12.88 18.17 6.27
N ASP A 69 13.57 17.53 5.33
CA ASP A 69 14.37 18.17 4.29
C ASP A 69 14.10 17.60 2.88
N LEU A 70 13.21 16.61 2.78
CA LEU A 70 12.83 15.89 1.56
C LEU A 70 14.01 15.18 0.88
N GLN A 71 15.06 14.84 1.62
CA GLN A 71 16.08 13.94 1.09
C GLN A 71 15.50 12.57 0.82
N VAL A 72 15.68 12.09 -0.39
CA VAL A 72 15.22 10.78 -0.86
C VAL A 72 16.42 9.88 -1.10
N ASN A 73 16.45 8.73 -0.45
CA ASN A 73 17.47 7.69 -0.61
C ASN A 73 16.80 6.35 -0.96
N ALA A 74 17.61 5.38 -1.38
CA ALA A 74 17.12 4.04 -1.70
C ALA A 74 17.98 2.98 -1.02
N ILE A 75 17.32 1.98 -0.45
CA ILE A 75 17.92 0.69 -0.14
C ILE A 75 17.80 -0.17 -1.40
N VAL A 76 18.95 -0.64 -1.89
CA VAL A 76 19.05 -1.41 -3.14
C VAL A 76 18.68 -2.87 -2.86
N LEU A 77 17.58 -3.34 -3.45
CA LEU A 77 17.16 -4.74 -3.30
C LEU A 77 17.86 -5.64 -4.34
N ASN A 78 17.53 -6.94 -4.32
CA ASN A 78 18.06 -7.89 -5.30
C ASN A 78 17.63 -7.52 -6.72
N THR A 79 18.49 -7.81 -7.70
CA THR A 79 18.10 -7.72 -9.10
C THR A 79 17.02 -8.74 -9.43
N GLY A 80 16.16 -8.39 -10.40
CA GLY A 80 15.40 -9.37 -11.15
C GLY A 80 16.27 -10.14 -12.14
N GLU A 81 15.67 -10.63 -13.22
CA GLU A 81 16.43 -11.25 -14.31
C GLU A 81 17.33 -10.24 -15.03
N ASP A 82 18.40 -10.75 -15.65
CA ASP A 82 19.40 -9.98 -16.40
C ASP A 82 20.10 -8.86 -15.60
N GLY A 83 20.04 -8.92 -14.27
CA GLY A 83 20.67 -7.92 -13.41
C GLY A 83 19.90 -6.59 -13.30
N LEU A 84 18.66 -6.55 -13.79
CA LEU A 84 17.82 -5.34 -13.82
C LEU A 84 17.06 -5.13 -12.50
N ARG A 85 16.69 -3.88 -12.23
CA ARG A 85 15.88 -3.48 -11.06
C ARG A 85 14.68 -2.63 -11.41
N GLU A 86 14.58 -2.11 -12.62
CA GLU A 86 13.39 -1.39 -13.07
C GLU A 86 12.64 -2.19 -14.14
N PHE A 87 11.32 -2.22 -13.98
CA PHE A 87 10.45 -3.13 -14.72
C PHE A 87 9.27 -2.39 -15.34
N ASP A 88 9.14 -2.45 -16.67
CA ASP A 88 8.04 -1.82 -17.38
C ASP A 88 7.80 -2.49 -18.75
N ASP A 89 6.75 -2.04 -19.45
CA ASP A 89 6.39 -2.57 -20.76
C ASP A 89 7.39 -2.17 -21.85
N LEU A 90 8.04 -1.00 -21.71
CA LEU A 90 9.05 -0.52 -22.68
C LEU A 90 10.29 -1.42 -22.65
N ARG A 91 10.63 -1.94 -21.46
CA ARG A 91 11.70 -2.90 -21.22
C ARG A 91 11.28 -4.36 -21.45
N GLY A 92 9.97 -4.65 -21.51
CA GLY A 92 9.43 -5.99 -21.74
C GLY A 92 9.69 -6.98 -20.60
N ASN A 93 9.93 -6.47 -19.38
CA ASN A 93 10.49 -7.24 -18.26
C ASN A 93 9.58 -7.23 -16.99
N LYS A 94 8.35 -6.70 -17.05
CA LYS A 94 7.37 -6.63 -15.93
C LYS A 94 7.17 -7.93 -15.16
N LYS A 95 7.33 -9.09 -15.82
CA LYS A 95 7.17 -10.42 -15.20
C LYS A 95 8.26 -10.75 -14.15
N PHE A 96 9.31 -9.93 -14.04
CA PHE A 96 10.43 -10.15 -13.13
C PHE A 96 10.42 -9.25 -11.89
N LYS A 97 9.46 -8.32 -11.78
CA LYS A 97 9.32 -7.43 -10.62
C LYS A 97 8.94 -8.18 -9.35
N LEU A 98 9.41 -7.69 -8.20
CA LEU A 98 8.97 -8.17 -6.89
C LEU A 98 7.52 -7.80 -6.62
N ASP A 99 7.04 -6.70 -7.21
CA ASP A 99 5.65 -6.25 -7.14
C ASP A 99 5.22 -5.94 -5.71
N LEU A 100 6.03 -5.16 -4.99
CA LEU A 100 5.76 -4.83 -3.58
C LEU A 100 4.64 -3.79 -3.51
N GLU A 101 3.46 -4.21 -3.07
CA GLU A 101 2.22 -3.41 -3.11
C GLU A 101 1.74 -2.93 -1.74
N ALA A 102 2.30 -3.43 -0.65
CA ALA A 102 1.84 -3.07 0.69
C ALA A 102 3.00 -3.09 1.68
N CYS A 103 3.07 -2.10 2.58
CA CYS A 103 4.07 -2.09 3.65
C CYS A 103 3.53 -1.61 5.00
N THR A 104 4.09 -2.16 6.08
CA THR A 104 3.83 -1.68 7.45
C THR A 104 5.07 -1.83 8.30
N THR A 105 5.17 -0.97 9.30
CA THR A 105 6.22 -1.07 10.31
C THR A 105 5.68 -1.62 11.62
N ILE A 106 6.45 -2.52 12.22
CA ILE A 106 6.20 -3.11 13.52
C ILE A 106 7.25 -2.56 14.49
N PRO A 107 6.84 -1.86 15.55
CA PRO A 107 7.75 -1.48 16.62
C PRO A 107 8.27 -2.71 17.36
N THR A 108 9.60 -2.84 17.49
CA THR A 108 10.24 -3.93 18.25
C THR A 108 11.11 -3.37 19.37
N THR A 109 11.62 -4.24 20.25
CA THR A 109 12.55 -3.83 21.31
C THR A 109 13.88 -3.28 20.78
N ASN A 110 14.26 -3.62 19.54
CA ASN A 110 15.53 -3.19 18.96
C ASN A 110 15.39 -1.95 18.08
N GLY A 111 14.17 -1.52 17.76
CA GLY A 111 13.84 -0.50 16.76
C GLY A 111 12.73 -1.01 15.83
N ASP A 112 12.49 -0.29 14.75
CA ASP A 112 11.43 -0.62 13.79
C ASP A 112 11.80 -1.82 12.91
N LEU A 113 10.79 -2.64 12.60
CA LEU A 113 10.82 -3.73 11.62
C LEU A 113 9.84 -3.39 10.50
N LEU A 114 10.34 -3.07 9.31
CA LEU A 114 9.49 -2.87 8.14
C LEU A 114 9.23 -4.21 7.46
N LEU A 115 7.95 -4.49 7.20
CA LEU A 115 7.51 -5.55 6.32
C LEU A 115 6.91 -4.96 5.05
N ALA A 116 7.27 -5.54 3.91
CA ALA A 116 6.56 -5.27 2.66
C ALA A 116 6.15 -6.57 1.96
N PHE A 117 5.01 -6.54 1.30
CA PHE A 117 4.34 -7.69 0.72
C PHE A 117 4.28 -7.51 -0.78
N GLY A 118 4.67 -8.56 -1.52
CA GLY A 118 4.36 -8.61 -2.93
C GLY A 118 2.87 -8.80 -3.19
N SER A 119 2.39 -8.52 -4.40
CA SER A 119 0.96 -8.67 -4.74
C SER A 119 0.44 -10.10 -4.63
N GLY A 120 1.32 -11.11 -4.73
CA GLY A 120 0.93 -12.52 -4.77
C GLY A 120 0.26 -12.99 -6.07
N SER A 121 0.23 -12.15 -7.10
CA SER A 121 -0.40 -12.47 -8.41
C SER A 121 0.33 -13.56 -9.21
N THR A 122 1.61 -13.79 -8.93
CA THR A 122 2.40 -14.91 -9.47
C THR A 122 3.33 -15.46 -8.39
N SER A 123 3.84 -16.68 -8.55
CA SER A 123 4.78 -17.28 -7.58
C SER A 123 6.00 -16.41 -7.28
N ARG A 124 6.52 -15.68 -8.27
CA ARG A 124 7.64 -14.74 -8.06
C ARG A 124 7.29 -13.60 -7.10
N ARG A 125 6.03 -13.16 -7.11
CA ARG A 125 5.49 -12.03 -6.35
C ARG A 125 4.95 -12.44 -4.98
N GLU A 126 5.01 -13.72 -4.65
CA GLU A 126 4.66 -14.24 -3.32
C GLU A 126 5.82 -14.02 -2.31
N GLN A 127 6.36 -12.79 -2.28
CA GLN A 127 7.50 -12.41 -1.43
C GLN A 127 7.05 -11.61 -0.23
N ILE A 128 7.83 -11.68 0.84
CA ILE A 128 7.78 -10.75 1.96
C ILE A 128 9.20 -10.21 2.17
N LEU A 129 9.35 -8.90 2.02
CA LEU A 129 10.55 -8.16 2.34
C LEU A 129 10.55 -7.80 3.82
N ILE A 130 11.70 -7.97 4.46
CA ILE A 130 11.93 -7.67 5.87
C ILE A 130 13.17 -6.78 5.97
N VAL A 131 13.03 -5.60 6.58
CA VAL A 131 14.13 -4.65 6.82
C VAL A 131 14.09 -4.22 8.28
N THR A 132 15.25 -4.18 8.93
CA THR A 132 15.37 -3.77 10.34
C THR A 132 16.06 -2.42 10.44
N GLU A 133 15.62 -1.58 11.37
CA GLU A 133 16.17 -0.22 11.51
C GLU A 133 17.65 -0.20 11.87
N GLN A 134 18.17 -1.25 12.52
CA GLN A 134 19.58 -1.33 12.94
C GLN A 134 20.50 -1.66 11.76
N GLU A 135 19.98 -2.32 10.72
CA GLU A 135 20.72 -2.69 9.52
C GLU A 135 19.91 -2.33 8.27
N PRO A 136 19.61 -1.04 8.01
CA PRO A 136 18.67 -0.64 6.96
C PRO A 136 19.17 -0.97 5.55
N ASN A 137 20.48 -1.14 5.36
CA ASN A 137 21.07 -1.58 4.10
C ASN A 137 21.09 -3.12 3.93
N SER A 138 20.62 -3.85 4.93
CA SER A 138 20.45 -5.31 4.92
C SER A 138 18.96 -5.62 4.86
N PHE A 139 18.60 -6.67 4.13
CA PHE A 139 17.22 -7.09 4.02
C PHE A 139 17.12 -8.59 3.84
N ILE A 140 15.94 -9.12 4.13
CA ILE A 140 15.60 -10.52 3.89
C ILE A 140 14.37 -10.56 3.00
N LEU A 141 14.46 -11.33 1.91
CA LEU A 141 13.30 -11.71 1.10
C LEU A 141 12.90 -13.14 1.45
N LYS A 142 11.64 -13.33 1.83
CA LYS A 142 11.04 -14.65 2.12
C LYS A 142 10.02 -15.00 1.05
N GLN A 143 10.22 -16.12 0.37
CA GLN A 143 9.22 -16.72 -0.51
C GLN A 143 8.10 -17.35 0.35
N ALA A 144 6.95 -16.68 0.45
CA ALA A 144 5.87 -17.04 1.36
C ALA A 144 4.70 -17.73 0.65
N SER A 145 4.98 -18.66 -0.29
CA SER A 145 3.94 -19.25 -1.15
C SER A 145 2.77 -19.91 -0.40
N ALA A 146 3.03 -20.58 0.73
CA ALA A 146 1.98 -21.16 1.55
C ALA A 146 1.04 -20.10 2.16
N PHE A 147 1.58 -18.94 2.51
CA PHE A 147 0.82 -17.81 3.04
C PHE A 147 -0.07 -17.18 1.96
N TYR A 148 0.48 -16.88 0.77
CA TYR A 148 -0.33 -16.36 -0.33
C TYR A 148 -1.39 -17.37 -0.80
N GLN A 149 -1.09 -18.67 -0.78
CA GLN A 149 -2.07 -19.72 -1.04
C GLN A 149 -3.22 -19.69 -0.03
N LEU A 150 -2.91 -19.57 1.27
CA LEU A 150 -3.93 -19.42 2.32
C LEU A 150 -4.86 -18.23 2.06
N LEU A 151 -4.30 -17.08 1.66
CA LEU A 151 -5.09 -15.89 1.34
C LEU A 151 -5.96 -16.09 0.10
N ARG A 152 -5.40 -16.68 -0.97
CA ARG A 152 -6.13 -16.97 -2.22
C ARG A 152 -7.29 -17.95 -1.99
N ASP A 153 -7.08 -18.99 -1.18
CA ASP A 153 -8.12 -19.99 -0.87
C ASP A 153 -9.25 -19.43 0.02
N GLY A 154 -8.97 -18.38 0.79
CA GLY A 154 -9.96 -17.65 1.56
C GLY A 154 -10.77 -16.69 0.69
N THR A 155 -11.67 -17.20 -0.15
CA THR A 155 -12.48 -16.40 -1.10
C THR A 155 -13.38 -15.35 -0.44
N ASP A 156 -13.67 -15.52 0.84
CA ASP A 156 -14.34 -14.50 1.67
C ASP A 156 -13.49 -13.22 1.85
N PHE A 157 -12.16 -13.32 1.69
CA PHE A 157 -11.19 -12.23 1.71
C PHE A 157 -10.67 -11.89 0.30
N SER A 158 -10.28 -12.89 -0.50
CA SER A 158 -9.69 -12.68 -1.83
C SER A 158 -10.73 -12.41 -2.94
N GLY A 159 -12.01 -12.75 -2.73
CA GLY A 159 -13.02 -12.62 -3.77
C GLY A 159 -12.68 -13.46 -4.99
N SER A 160 -12.75 -12.86 -6.18
CA SER A 160 -12.36 -13.50 -7.43
C SER A 160 -10.86 -13.54 -7.67
N GLU A 161 -10.11 -12.54 -7.20
CA GLU A 161 -8.67 -12.40 -7.37
C GLU A 161 -8.06 -11.75 -6.12
N LEU A 162 -7.05 -12.40 -5.54
CA LEU A 162 -6.27 -11.80 -4.46
C LEU A 162 -5.48 -10.61 -5.02
N ASN A 163 -5.62 -9.46 -4.37
CA ASN A 163 -4.83 -8.27 -4.63
C ASN A 163 -4.61 -7.50 -3.32
N ILE A 164 -3.44 -7.68 -2.70
CA ILE A 164 -3.11 -7.03 -1.43
C ILE A 164 -2.54 -5.64 -1.72
N GLU A 165 -3.26 -4.60 -1.32
CA GLU A 165 -2.85 -3.20 -1.53
C GLU A 165 -2.98 -2.39 -0.25
N GLY A 166 -2.64 -3.01 0.86
CA GLY A 166 -2.64 -2.32 2.14
C GLY A 166 -2.37 -3.29 3.26
N VAL A 167 -1.58 -2.83 4.21
CA VAL A 167 -1.27 -3.58 5.41
C VAL A 167 -0.99 -2.62 6.55
N ILE A 168 -1.52 -2.93 7.73
CA ILE A 168 -1.21 -2.20 8.95
C ILE A 168 -0.85 -3.16 10.06
N PHE A 169 0.03 -2.71 10.94
CA PHE A 169 0.20 -3.29 12.27
C PHE A 169 -0.69 -2.53 13.27
N TYR A 170 -1.69 -3.19 13.83
CA TYR A 170 -2.65 -2.59 14.76
C TYR A 170 -3.06 -3.59 15.83
N ASN A 171 -3.02 -3.17 17.11
CA ASN A 171 -3.40 -4.00 18.26
C ASN A 171 -2.80 -5.42 18.28
N ASN A 172 -1.50 -5.55 17.97
CA ASN A 172 -0.78 -6.82 17.87
C ASN A 172 -1.26 -7.76 16.74
N HIS A 173 -1.89 -7.19 15.70
CA HIS A 173 -2.29 -7.91 14.51
C HIS A 173 -1.68 -7.27 13.26
N ILE A 174 -1.36 -8.11 12.29
CA ILE A 174 -1.19 -7.68 10.90
C ILE A 174 -2.57 -7.73 10.26
N ARG A 175 -3.09 -6.57 9.85
CA ARG A 175 -4.35 -6.48 9.12
C ARG A 175 -4.05 -6.16 7.66
N LEU A 176 -4.48 -7.07 6.78
CA LEU A 176 -4.32 -6.95 5.33
C LEU A 176 -5.58 -6.38 4.70
N PHE A 177 -5.40 -5.67 3.59
CA PHE A 177 -6.46 -5.08 2.78
C PHE A 177 -6.40 -5.65 1.37
N ASN A 178 -7.48 -6.30 0.96
CA ASN A 178 -7.69 -6.76 -0.42
C ASN A 178 -8.41 -5.68 -1.22
N ARG A 179 -7.87 -5.33 -2.39
CA ARG A 179 -8.47 -4.38 -3.34
C ARG A 179 -9.53 -5.07 -4.19
N GLY A 180 -10.71 -4.47 -4.27
CA GLY A 180 -11.85 -4.99 -5.02
C GLY A 180 -11.83 -4.66 -6.52
N ASN A 181 -10.70 -4.83 -7.23
CA ASN A 181 -10.55 -4.49 -8.66
C ASN A 181 -10.33 -5.70 -9.59
N GLY A 182 -10.36 -6.92 -9.07
CA GLY A 182 -10.16 -8.14 -9.87
C GLY A 182 -11.26 -8.43 -10.91
N ALA A 183 -10.93 -9.25 -11.90
CA ALA A 183 -11.93 -9.73 -12.87
C ALA A 183 -12.90 -10.73 -12.23
N ILE A 184 -14.16 -10.76 -12.68
CA ILE A 184 -15.14 -11.77 -12.25
C ILE A 184 -14.69 -13.16 -12.70
N ARG A 185 -14.74 -14.16 -11.79
CA ARG A 185 -14.35 -15.54 -12.08
C ARG A 185 -15.43 -16.52 -11.62
N GLY A 186 -16.22 -17.03 -12.58
CA GLY A 186 -17.35 -17.91 -12.28
C GLY A 186 -18.37 -17.19 -11.40
N ASN A 187 -18.57 -17.68 -10.17
CA ASN A 187 -19.49 -17.08 -9.19
C ASN A 187 -18.80 -16.11 -8.21
N LEU A 188 -17.48 -15.94 -8.33
CA LEU A 188 -16.72 -15.04 -7.47
C LEU A 188 -16.65 -13.65 -8.12
N VAL A 189 -16.85 -12.63 -7.29
CA VAL A 189 -16.76 -11.21 -7.66
C VAL A 189 -15.55 -10.58 -6.95
N PRO A 190 -14.98 -9.49 -7.48
CA PRO A 190 -13.98 -8.73 -6.74
C PRO A 190 -14.59 -8.14 -5.47
N ILE A 191 -13.82 -8.13 -4.37
CA ILE A 191 -14.27 -7.62 -3.08
C ILE A 191 -13.21 -6.75 -2.43
N ASN A 192 -13.64 -5.63 -1.86
CA ASN A 192 -12.84 -4.93 -0.87
C ASN A 192 -12.98 -5.68 0.46
N ALA A 193 -11.88 -6.13 1.05
CA ALA A 193 -11.94 -6.90 2.28
C ALA A 193 -10.74 -6.66 3.18
N THR A 194 -10.91 -6.89 4.47
CA THR A 194 -9.81 -6.98 5.43
C THR A 194 -9.78 -8.34 6.09
N CYS A 195 -8.59 -8.82 6.45
CA CYS A 195 -8.43 -9.94 7.35
C CYS A 195 -7.28 -9.69 8.33
N GLU A 196 -7.23 -10.43 9.44
CA GLU A 196 -6.22 -10.28 10.48
C GLU A 196 -5.43 -11.55 10.73
N LEU A 197 -4.15 -11.35 11.05
CA LEU A 197 -3.21 -12.37 11.50
C LEU A 197 -2.71 -11.96 12.89
N ASP A 198 -2.57 -12.92 13.80
CA ASP A 198 -1.87 -12.67 15.06
C ASP A 198 -0.38 -12.42 14.76
N TRP A 199 0.17 -11.32 15.30
CA TRP A 199 1.55 -10.95 15.02
C TRP A 199 2.56 -11.98 15.54
N ASN A 200 2.33 -12.59 16.70
CA ASN A 200 3.30 -13.53 17.26
C ASN A 200 3.33 -14.82 16.42
N GLU A 201 2.16 -15.33 16.02
CA GLU A 201 2.08 -16.48 15.12
C GLU A 201 2.69 -16.16 13.75
N PHE A 202 2.42 -14.96 13.20
CA PHE A 202 2.96 -14.54 11.91
C PHE A 202 4.48 -14.32 11.95
N ASN A 203 4.99 -13.69 12.99
CA ASN A 203 6.43 -13.52 13.18
C ASN A 203 7.13 -14.89 13.30
N ALA A 204 6.56 -15.85 14.04
CA ALA A 204 7.09 -17.21 14.11
C ALA A 204 7.16 -17.89 12.73
N TYR A 205 6.13 -17.69 11.89
CA TYR A 205 6.13 -18.13 10.50
C TYR A 205 7.22 -17.42 9.66
N LEU A 206 7.44 -16.12 9.82
CA LEU A 206 8.51 -15.40 9.10
C LEU A 206 9.91 -15.88 9.51
N GLN A 207 10.12 -16.26 10.77
CA GLN A 207 11.37 -16.85 11.24
C GLN A 207 11.61 -18.24 10.64
N ASN A 208 10.55 -19.01 10.36
CA ASN A 208 10.63 -20.32 9.71
C ASN A 208 9.47 -20.53 8.72
N ILE A 209 9.73 -20.18 7.45
CA ILE A 209 8.72 -20.20 6.38
C ILE A 209 8.17 -21.60 6.04
N ASN A 210 8.82 -22.65 6.55
CA ASN A 210 8.35 -24.04 6.39
C ASN A 210 7.23 -24.40 7.38
N LEU A 211 6.95 -23.56 8.38
CA LEU A 211 5.79 -23.71 9.25
C LEU A 211 4.50 -23.42 8.47
N GLN A 212 3.38 -23.94 8.97
CA GLN A 212 2.07 -23.55 8.44
C GLN A 212 1.82 -22.07 8.74
N PRO A 213 1.38 -21.26 7.77
CA PRO A 213 1.02 -19.87 8.03
C PRO A 213 -0.14 -19.78 9.04
N PRO A 214 -0.18 -18.73 9.88
CA PRO A 214 -1.29 -18.55 10.81
C PRO A 214 -2.61 -18.36 10.07
N LYS A 215 -3.70 -18.81 10.69
CA LYS A 215 -5.03 -18.65 10.11
C LYS A 215 -5.41 -17.18 10.03
N ILE A 216 -6.00 -16.77 8.91
CA ILE A 216 -6.71 -15.48 8.82
C ILE A 216 -7.96 -15.50 9.69
N LYS A 217 -8.20 -14.38 10.38
CA LYS A 217 -9.33 -14.17 11.29
C LYS A 217 -10.03 -12.85 10.93
N ASN A 218 -11.20 -12.64 11.53
CA ASN A 218 -11.92 -11.36 11.49
C ASN A 218 -12.11 -10.78 10.08
N ILE A 219 -12.45 -11.65 9.13
CA ILE A 219 -12.70 -11.22 7.76
C ILE A 219 -13.91 -10.28 7.74
N CYS A 220 -13.75 -9.12 7.10
CA CYS A 220 -14.81 -8.15 6.86
C CYS A 220 -14.75 -7.71 5.41
N GLN A 221 -15.88 -7.71 4.72
CA GLN A 221 -16.05 -7.18 3.38
C GLN A 221 -16.62 -5.76 3.44
N TYR A 222 -16.33 -4.98 2.41
CA TYR A 222 -16.68 -3.58 2.32
C TYR A 222 -17.29 -3.25 0.97
N ASP A 223 -18.41 -2.54 1.02
CA ASP A 223 -18.91 -1.76 -0.10
C ASP A 223 -18.51 -0.31 0.19
N LEU A 224 -17.50 0.19 -0.52
CA LEU A 224 -16.98 1.54 -0.30
C LEU A 224 -17.82 2.62 -1.01
N GLY A 225 -18.81 2.23 -1.82
CA GLY A 225 -19.55 3.12 -2.69
C GLY A 225 -18.77 3.53 -3.94
N GLU A 226 -19.18 4.64 -4.53
CA GLU A 226 -18.68 5.12 -5.81
C GLU A 226 -18.31 6.60 -5.75
N LEU A 227 -17.33 7.01 -6.58
CA LEU A 227 -17.00 8.41 -6.86
C LEU A 227 -17.07 8.63 -8.37
N ASN A 228 -17.88 9.60 -8.79
CA ASN A 228 -18.16 9.89 -10.21
C ASN A 228 -18.63 8.65 -11.01
N GLY A 229 -19.39 7.76 -10.37
CA GLY A 229 -19.96 6.54 -10.98
C GLY A 229 -18.96 5.40 -11.18
N LEU A 230 -17.76 5.49 -10.59
CA LEU A 230 -16.78 4.41 -10.55
C LEU A 230 -16.65 3.89 -9.11
N SER A 231 -16.57 2.56 -8.96
CA SER A 231 -16.41 1.90 -7.66
C SER A 231 -15.12 2.32 -6.97
N LEU A 232 -15.21 2.59 -5.67
CA LEU A 232 -14.06 2.82 -4.81
C LEU A 232 -13.46 1.49 -4.36
N SER A 233 -12.14 1.36 -4.45
CA SER A 233 -11.40 0.20 -3.94
C SER A 233 -10.22 0.63 -3.10
N PHE A 234 -9.89 -0.15 -2.05
CA PHE A 234 -8.77 0.14 -1.16
C PHE A 234 -7.45 0.25 -1.92
N THR A 235 -6.61 1.18 -1.49
CA THR A 235 -5.25 1.37 -2.04
C THR A 235 -4.15 1.46 -1.00
N ASP A 236 -4.49 1.85 0.24
CA ASP A 236 -3.59 1.71 1.39
C ASP A 236 -4.38 1.98 2.70
N ALA A 237 -3.75 1.78 3.85
CA ALA A 237 -4.30 2.17 5.13
C ALA A 237 -3.21 2.52 6.15
N THR A 238 -3.58 3.32 7.14
CA THR A 238 -2.70 3.67 8.27
C THR A 238 -3.42 3.56 9.60
N ALA A 239 -2.74 2.98 10.57
CA ALA A 239 -3.21 2.92 11.95
C ALA A 239 -3.00 4.26 12.66
N THR A 240 -3.95 4.61 13.51
CA THR A 240 -3.87 5.78 14.40
C THR A 240 -4.03 5.31 15.85
N LYS A 241 -4.03 6.23 16.80
CA LYS A 241 -4.32 5.89 18.21
C LYS A 241 -5.79 5.52 18.44
N ASN A 242 -6.69 6.03 17.60
CA ASN A 242 -8.14 6.01 17.84
C ASN A 242 -8.91 5.21 16.77
N GLY A 243 -8.22 4.65 15.78
CA GLY A 243 -8.85 3.93 14.67
C GLY A 243 -7.91 3.72 13.50
N ILE A 244 -8.49 3.52 12.32
CA ILE A 244 -7.77 3.26 11.08
C ILE A 244 -8.29 4.22 10.03
N ILE A 245 -7.36 4.88 9.34
CA ILE A 245 -7.64 5.67 8.14
C ILE A 245 -7.28 4.80 6.94
N PHE A 246 -8.13 4.82 5.91
CA PHE A 246 -7.85 4.15 4.64
C PHE A 246 -7.84 5.15 3.49
N SER A 247 -7.09 4.85 2.44
CA SER A 247 -7.24 5.45 1.12
C SER A 247 -7.98 4.48 0.20
N ALA A 248 -8.76 5.05 -0.70
CA ALA A 248 -9.35 4.31 -1.80
C ALA A 248 -9.39 5.17 -3.06
N THR A 249 -9.28 4.53 -4.21
CA THR A 249 -9.30 5.20 -5.50
C THR A 249 -10.46 4.67 -6.34
N ALA A 250 -11.13 5.58 -7.04
CA ALA A 250 -12.16 5.26 -8.01
C ALA A 250 -11.50 5.17 -9.38
N GLU A 251 -11.30 3.94 -9.84
CA GLU A 251 -10.54 3.63 -11.04
C GLU A 251 -11.30 2.60 -11.89
N ASN A 252 -11.33 2.83 -13.20
CA ASN A 252 -11.92 1.89 -14.14
C ASN A 252 -10.87 0.90 -14.67
N SER A 253 -10.40 0.01 -13.81
CA SER A 253 -9.43 -1.05 -14.13
C SER A 253 -10.14 -2.27 -14.73
N PRO A 254 -9.60 -2.93 -15.78
CA PRO A 254 -10.21 -4.14 -16.32
C PRO A 254 -9.93 -5.41 -15.48
N ASP A 255 -8.84 -5.44 -14.72
CA ASP A 255 -8.45 -6.53 -13.81
C ASP A 255 -7.40 -6.05 -12.79
N ALA A 256 -7.01 -6.90 -11.83
CA ALA A 256 -6.04 -6.56 -10.77
C ALA A 256 -4.60 -6.33 -11.26
N THR A 257 -4.31 -6.50 -12.56
CA THR A 257 -2.95 -6.37 -13.13
C THR A 257 -2.82 -5.25 -14.16
N LYS A 258 -3.91 -4.53 -14.45
CA LYS A 258 -3.94 -3.49 -15.48
C LYS A 258 -4.60 -2.22 -14.95
N ASP A 259 -3.91 -1.11 -15.10
CA ASP A 259 -4.42 0.20 -14.67
C ASP A 259 -5.49 0.76 -15.60
N GLY A 260 -6.31 1.63 -15.03
CA GLY A 260 -7.46 2.25 -15.65
C GLY A 260 -7.52 3.76 -15.46
N PHE A 261 -8.60 4.37 -15.96
CA PHE A 261 -8.85 5.79 -15.75
C PHE A 261 -9.24 6.06 -14.29
N VAL A 262 -8.52 6.98 -13.63
CA VAL A 262 -8.80 7.43 -12.26
C VAL A 262 -9.72 8.65 -12.28
N SER A 263 -10.88 8.55 -11.61
CA SER A 263 -11.82 9.67 -11.46
C SER A 263 -11.61 10.48 -10.18
N GLY A 264 -10.86 9.93 -9.22
CA GLY A 264 -10.46 10.58 -7.97
C GLY A 264 -10.16 9.59 -6.85
N SER A 265 -9.62 10.12 -5.76
CA SER A 265 -9.32 9.35 -4.54
C SER A 265 -10.03 9.93 -3.33
N VAL A 266 -10.28 9.06 -2.35
CA VAL A 266 -10.94 9.39 -1.09
C VAL A 266 -10.06 8.99 0.07
N LEU A 267 -10.28 9.65 1.20
CA LEU A 267 -9.84 9.14 2.49
C LEU A 267 -11.05 8.81 3.34
N GLY A 268 -10.93 7.75 4.13
CA GLY A 268 -11.99 7.37 5.04
C GLY A 268 -11.49 6.77 6.33
N ILE A 269 -12.43 6.46 7.20
CA ILE A 269 -12.21 5.92 8.53
C ILE A 269 -12.95 4.60 8.62
N LEU A 270 -12.25 3.56 9.07
CA LEU A 270 -12.88 2.28 9.37
C LEU A 270 -13.45 2.29 10.79
N GLU A 271 -14.78 2.25 10.89
CA GLU A 271 -15.52 2.06 12.14
C GLU A 271 -16.70 1.10 11.91
N ASP A 272 -17.72 1.10 12.77
CA ASP A 272 -18.90 0.23 12.59
C ASP A 272 -19.65 0.54 11.29
N THR A 273 -19.83 1.84 11.02
CA THR A 273 -20.25 2.35 9.71
C THR A 273 -19.10 3.15 9.12
N PRO A 274 -18.30 2.57 8.20
CA PRO A 274 -17.19 3.29 7.59
C PRO A 274 -17.67 4.58 6.92
N ARG A 275 -16.85 5.63 6.99
CA ARG A 275 -17.15 6.93 6.39
C ARG A 275 -16.00 7.38 5.53
N TRP A 276 -16.28 8.11 4.46
CA TRP A 276 -15.24 8.68 3.59
C TRP A 276 -15.61 10.07 3.09
N ILE A 277 -14.59 10.81 2.65
CA ILE A 277 -14.74 12.05 1.90
C ILE A 277 -13.74 12.06 0.75
N GLU A 278 -14.13 12.67 -0.37
CA GLU A 278 -13.21 12.91 -1.48
C GLU A 278 -12.04 13.82 -1.07
N LEU A 279 -10.87 13.54 -1.64
CA LEU A 279 -9.71 14.41 -1.52
C LEU A 279 -9.86 15.62 -2.45
N ARG A 280 -9.55 16.81 -1.97
CA ARG A 280 -9.67 18.07 -2.74
C ARG A 280 -8.37 18.85 -2.76
N ASN A 281 -8.15 19.61 -3.83
CA ASN A 281 -7.07 20.60 -3.91
C ASN A 281 -7.41 21.85 -3.09
N LEU A 282 -6.42 22.73 -2.85
CA LEU A 282 -6.62 24.01 -2.14
C LEU A 282 -7.69 24.91 -2.76
N ASP A 283 -7.87 24.85 -4.09
CA ASP A 283 -8.91 25.60 -4.80
C ASP A 283 -10.31 24.96 -4.71
N GLY A 284 -10.44 23.86 -3.97
CA GLY A 284 -11.67 23.10 -3.79
C GLY A 284 -12.00 22.14 -4.93
N SER A 285 -11.20 22.12 -6.01
CA SER A 285 -11.38 21.14 -7.09
C SER A 285 -11.12 19.72 -6.59
N LEU A 286 -11.75 18.74 -7.25
CA LEU A 286 -11.54 17.33 -6.93
C LEU A 286 -10.10 16.94 -7.24
N PHE A 287 -9.46 16.18 -6.35
CA PHE A 287 -8.17 15.59 -6.61
C PHE A 287 -8.35 14.31 -7.44
N THR A 288 -7.78 14.30 -8.66
CA THR A 288 -8.01 13.24 -9.67
C THR A 288 -6.77 12.38 -9.96
N LEU A 289 -5.82 12.30 -9.02
CA LEU A 289 -4.66 11.41 -9.14
C LEU A 289 -4.81 10.22 -8.20
N LYS A 290 -4.16 9.10 -8.54
CA LYS A 290 -4.20 7.84 -7.81
C LYS A 290 -3.43 7.97 -6.49
N VAL A 291 -4.12 7.81 -5.37
CA VAL A 291 -3.47 7.70 -4.05
C VAL A 291 -3.19 6.22 -3.80
N GLU A 292 -1.91 5.87 -3.65
CA GLU A 292 -1.43 4.50 -3.43
C GLU A 292 -0.65 4.36 -2.12
N GLY A 293 -0.57 5.41 -1.31
CA GLY A 293 0.02 5.32 0.02
C GLY A 293 -0.59 6.33 0.98
N VAL A 294 -0.76 5.94 2.25
CA VAL A 294 -1.27 6.84 3.29
C VAL A 294 -0.55 6.62 4.61
N CYS A 295 -0.09 7.71 5.24
CA CYS A 295 0.56 7.63 6.54
C CYS A 295 0.27 8.87 7.40
N LEU A 296 -0.12 8.66 8.66
CA LEU A 296 -0.35 9.76 9.60
C LEU A 296 0.97 10.45 9.96
N SER A 297 1.00 11.78 9.98
CA SER A 297 2.20 12.53 10.38
C SER A 297 2.52 12.33 11.87
N LYS A 298 3.78 12.04 12.20
CA LYS A 298 4.27 12.05 13.59
C LYS A 298 4.24 13.45 14.22
N LYS A 299 4.23 14.52 13.40
CA LYS A 299 4.33 15.91 13.87
C LYS A 299 2.97 16.57 14.12
N SER A 300 1.88 16.06 13.52
CA SER A 300 0.55 16.63 13.66
C SER A 300 -0.53 15.56 13.48
N LYS A 301 -1.53 15.58 14.35
CA LYS A 301 -2.67 14.66 14.30
C LYS A 301 -3.58 14.89 13.10
N ASN A 302 -3.56 16.08 12.51
CA ASN A 302 -4.45 16.45 11.41
C ASN A 302 -3.71 16.51 10.06
N ARG A 303 -2.44 16.06 10.01
CA ARG A 303 -1.67 16.01 8.77
C ARG A 303 -1.37 14.57 8.41
N LEU A 304 -1.50 14.24 7.14
CA LEU A 304 -1.07 12.97 6.59
C LEU A 304 -0.13 13.21 5.43
N TYR A 305 0.69 12.20 5.17
CA TYR A 305 1.43 12.05 3.94
C TYR A 305 0.70 11.04 3.06
N LEU A 306 0.60 11.35 1.77
CA LEU A 306 0.10 10.44 0.75
C LEU A 306 1.19 10.20 -0.30
N VAL A 307 1.14 9.03 -0.93
CA VAL A 307 1.94 8.73 -2.13
C VAL A 307 1.03 8.70 -3.33
N ILE A 308 1.44 9.41 -4.39
CA ILE A 308 0.69 9.53 -5.63
C ILE A 308 1.46 8.85 -6.75
N ASP A 309 0.85 7.83 -7.32
CA ASP A 309 1.36 7.14 -8.51
C ASP A 309 0.66 7.65 -9.77
N ALA A 310 1.40 7.73 -10.86
CA ALA A 310 0.89 8.09 -12.18
C ALA A 310 0.77 6.87 -13.11
N ASP A 311 1.09 5.67 -12.63
CA ASP A 311 1.21 4.42 -13.41
C ASP A 311 2.06 4.62 -14.67
N ASN A 312 3.05 5.50 -14.59
CA ASN A 312 3.87 5.91 -15.71
C ASN A 312 5.33 5.99 -15.28
N PRO A 313 6.18 5.05 -15.75
CA PRO A 313 7.57 4.95 -15.30
C PRO A 313 8.45 6.17 -15.62
N ILE A 314 8.00 7.02 -16.55
CA ILE A 314 8.71 8.24 -16.95
C ILE A 314 8.45 9.39 -15.97
N LEU A 315 7.31 9.38 -15.30
CA LEU A 315 6.92 10.44 -14.38
C LEU A 315 7.38 10.11 -12.96
N PRO A 316 7.78 11.12 -12.17
CA PRO A 316 8.07 10.91 -10.76
C PRO A 316 6.79 10.62 -9.99
N CYS A 317 6.85 9.58 -9.16
CA CYS A 317 6.00 9.43 -7.99
C CYS A 317 6.07 10.70 -7.14
N LYS A 318 4.98 11.06 -6.46
CA LYS A 318 4.90 12.30 -5.68
C LYS A 318 4.54 12.01 -4.23
N LEU A 319 5.20 12.72 -3.32
CA LEU A 319 4.79 12.80 -1.92
C LEU A 319 3.85 13.99 -1.77
N CYS A 320 2.67 13.75 -1.21
CA CYS A 320 1.65 14.75 -0.99
C CYS A 320 1.44 14.95 0.52
N GLU A 321 1.41 16.21 0.95
CA GLU A 321 1.02 16.57 2.32
C GLU A 321 -0.43 17.04 2.29
N ILE A 322 -1.24 16.52 3.21
CA ILE A 322 -2.65 16.86 3.30
C ILE A 322 -3.05 17.30 4.70
N GLU A 323 -4.15 18.04 4.79
CA GLU A 323 -4.87 18.32 6.03
C GLU A 323 -6.19 17.57 6.07
N ILE A 324 -6.51 17.06 7.24
CA ILE A 324 -7.84 16.54 7.54
C ILE A 324 -8.52 17.38 8.61
N THR A 325 -9.81 17.67 8.42
CA THR A 325 -10.64 18.37 9.41
C THR A 325 -11.98 17.66 9.58
N GLY A 326 -12.58 17.79 10.76
CA GLY A 326 -13.76 17.03 11.19
C GLY A 326 -13.40 15.93 12.19
N GLU A 327 -14.34 15.02 12.44
CA GLU A 327 -14.20 13.95 13.44
C GLU A 327 -13.38 12.76 12.92
N TRP A 328 -12.13 13.03 12.56
CA TRP A 328 -11.17 11.99 12.22
C TRP A 328 -10.72 11.26 13.48
N ARG A 329 -10.69 9.92 13.42
CA ARG A 329 -10.25 9.06 14.53
C ARG A 329 -8.72 9.07 14.65
N VAL A 330 -8.08 10.21 14.89
CA VAL A 330 -6.60 10.39 14.93
C VAL A 330 -6.00 10.44 16.32
#